data_AF-A0A940P9A4-F1
#
_entry.id   AF-A0A940P9A4-F1
#
_cell.length_a   1.000
_cell.length_b   1.000
_cell.length_c   1.000
_cell.angle_alpha   90.00
_cell.angle_beta   90.00
_cell.angle_gamma   90.00
#
_symmetry.space_group_name_H-M   'P 1'
#
loop_
_entity.id
_entity.type
_entity.pdbx_description
1 polymer ?
#
loop_
_entity_poly.entity_id
_entity_poly.type
_entity_poly.pdbx_seq_one_letter_code
_entity_poly.pdbx_strand_id
1 'polypeptide(L)'
;MKNLRVWIAAGLLCAIVLLSCFSAAAVRKSCTLLIAQTEAVLTADDPAAAIESLTEEWHRQSVLLHLFVPNQPLTELNTAILRLDALYAVQSDALPAELHGIAAALKWIRGRELTAF
;
A
#
# COMPACT_ATOMS: atom_id res chain seq x y z
N MET A 1 19.24 -39.64 -14.01
CA MET A 1 17.91 -38.98 -13.87
C MET A 1 17.64 -38.36 -12.49
N LYS A 2 18.20 -38.85 -11.37
CA LYS A 2 18.01 -38.26 -10.03
C LYS A 2 18.49 -36.80 -9.93
N ASN A 3 19.62 -36.47 -10.56
CA ASN A 3 20.20 -35.13 -10.51
C ASN A 3 19.28 -34.07 -11.15
N LEU A 4 18.64 -34.36 -12.28
CA LEU A 4 17.74 -33.43 -12.97
C LEU A 4 16.54 -33.01 -12.09
N ARG A 5 15.98 -33.94 -11.31
CA ARG A 5 14.87 -33.65 -10.38
C ARG A 5 15.31 -32.74 -9.22
N VAL A 6 16.54 -32.90 -8.74
CA VAL A 6 17.12 -32.05 -7.68
C VAL A 6 17.38 -30.63 -8.20
N TRP A 7 17.90 -30.48 -9.42
CA TRP A 7 18.10 -29.16 -10.04
C TRP A 7 16.79 -28.40 -10.26
N ILE A 8 15.73 -29.09 -10.70
CA ILE A 8 14.39 -28.49 -10.84
C ILE A 8 13.84 -28.06 -9.47
N ALA A 9 13.95 -28.92 -8.46
CA ALA A 9 13.49 -28.61 -7.11
C ALA A 9 14.24 -27.41 -6.50
N ALA A 10 15.56 -27.36 -6.66
CA ALA A 10 16.38 -26.24 -6.22
C ALA A 10 16.04 -24.93 -6.96
N GLY A 11 15.81 -25.00 -8.28
CA GLY A 11 15.37 -23.86 -9.08
C GLY A 11 14.00 -23.34 -8.64
N LEU A 12 13.06 -24.23 -8.36
CA LEU A 12 11.72 -23.87 -7.90
C LEU A 12 11.77 -23.19 -6.52
N LEU A 13 12.58 -23.74 -5.59
CA LEU A 13 12.79 -23.13 -4.27
C LEU A 13 13.40 -21.73 -4.39
N CYS A 14 14.41 -21.55 -5.25
CA CYS A 14 15.01 -20.24 -5.49
C CYS A 14 14.00 -19.25 -6.07
N ALA A 15 13.18 -19.68 -7.03
CA ALA A 15 12.12 -18.85 -7.60
C ALA A 15 11.08 -18.43 -6.56
N ILE A 16 10.67 -19.33 -5.66
CA ILE A 16 9.73 -19.02 -4.57
C ILE A 16 10.33 -17.98 -3.64
N VAL A 17 11.58 -18.17 -3.19
CA VAL A 17 12.25 -17.20 -2.29
C VAL A 17 12.38 -15.83 -2.95
N LEU A 18 12.78 -15.77 -4.22
CA LEU A 18 12.87 -14.51 -4.97
C LEU A 18 11.51 -13.84 -5.11
N LEU A 19 10.45 -14.60 -5.39
CA LEU A 19 9.09 -14.08 -5.50
C LEU A 19 8.60 -13.52 -4.17
N SER A 20 8.86 -14.22 -3.05
CA SER A 20 8.51 -13.76 -1.70
C SER A 20 9.27 -12.49 -1.30
N CYS A 21 10.56 -12.39 -1.61
CA CYS A 21 11.32 -11.16 -1.38
C CYS A 21 10.81 -10.01 -2.26
N PHE A 22 10.48 -10.29 -3.52
CA PHE A 22 9.96 -9.29 -4.45
C PHE A 22 8.59 -8.78 -4.02
N SER A 23 7.68 -9.65 -3.59
CA SER A 23 6.35 -9.25 -3.10
C SER A 23 6.46 -8.31 -1.89
N ALA A 24 7.26 -8.68 -0.90
CA ALA A 24 7.48 -7.87 0.28
C ALA A 24 8.11 -6.51 -0.06
N ALA A 25 9.09 -6.49 -0.97
CA ALA A 25 9.71 -5.24 -1.44
C ALA A 25 8.72 -4.35 -2.20
N ALA A 26 7.85 -4.94 -3.03
CA ALA A 26 6.86 -4.22 -3.80
C ALA A 26 5.78 -3.59 -2.89
N VAL A 27 5.21 -4.37 -1.96
CA VAL A 27 4.26 -3.86 -0.95
C VAL A 27 4.89 -2.74 -0.12
N ARG A 28 6.13 -2.94 0.34
CA ARG A 28 6.86 -1.92 1.11
C ARG A 28 7.05 -0.62 0.33
N LYS A 29 7.41 -0.71 -0.96
CA LYS A 29 7.57 0.45 -1.83
C LYS A 29 6.24 1.18 -2.03
N SER A 30 5.19 0.46 -2.40
CA SER A 30 3.85 1.04 -2.62
C SER A 30 3.30 1.71 -1.36
N CYS A 31 3.37 1.05 -0.20
CA CYS A 31 2.95 1.67 1.06
C CYS A 31 3.80 2.90 1.42
N THR A 32 5.11 2.88 1.16
CA THR A 32 5.98 4.03 1.47
C THR A 32 5.65 5.25 0.61
N LEU A 33 5.36 5.05 -0.69
CA LEU A 33 4.90 6.12 -1.57
C LEU A 33 3.55 6.70 -1.11
N LEU A 34 2.58 5.84 -0.80
CA LEU A 34 1.27 6.28 -0.34
C LEU A 34 1.32 7.01 1.01
N ILE A 35 2.18 6.56 1.94
CA ILE A 35 2.42 7.27 3.20
C ILE A 35 3.00 8.66 2.94
N ALA A 36 3.99 8.77 2.05
CA ALA A 36 4.58 10.06 1.71
C ALA A 36 3.54 11.02 1.09
N GLN A 37 2.66 10.53 0.22
CA GLN A 37 1.56 11.33 -0.33
C GLN A 37 0.55 11.73 0.76
N THR A 38 0.21 10.83 1.68
CA THR A 38 -0.69 11.15 2.79
C THR A 38 -0.11 12.22 3.71
N GLU A 39 1.20 12.14 4.00
CA GLU A 39 1.92 13.16 4.77
C GLU A 39 2.01 14.49 3.99
N ALA A 40 2.16 14.45 2.66
CA ALA A 40 2.13 15.66 1.83
C ALA A 40 0.79 16.39 1.93
N VAL A 41 -0.35 15.69 1.95
CA VAL A 41 -1.68 16.29 2.16
C VAL A 41 -1.76 17.00 3.51
N LEU A 42 -1.23 16.40 4.58
CA LEU A 42 -1.24 16.98 5.92
C LEU A 42 -0.40 18.25 6.05
N THR A 43 0.64 18.39 5.22
CA THR A 43 1.56 19.53 5.26
C THR A 43 1.32 20.57 4.16
N ALA A 44 0.37 20.33 3.26
CA ALA A 44 0.09 21.23 2.13
C ALA A 44 -0.70 22.46 2.58
N ASP A 45 -0.30 23.64 2.08
CA ASP A 45 -1.08 24.87 2.24
C ASP A 45 -2.42 24.81 1.48
N ASP A 46 -2.46 24.10 0.34
CA ASP A 46 -3.68 23.75 -0.38
C ASP A 46 -3.77 22.23 -0.56
N PRO A 47 -4.58 21.53 0.27
CA PRO A 47 -4.63 20.08 0.25
C PRO A 47 -5.43 19.52 -0.95
N ALA A 48 -6.13 20.33 -1.75
CA ALA A 48 -6.93 19.82 -2.89
C ALA A 48 -6.07 19.06 -3.90
N ALA A 49 -5.01 19.70 -4.40
CA ALA A 49 -4.09 19.08 -5.37
C ALA A 49 -3.35 17.87 -4.77
N ALA A 50 -3.09 17.89 -3.46
CA ALA A 50 -2.45 16.79 -2.76
C ALA A 50 -3.39 15.58 -2.61
N ILE A 51 -4.69 15.80 -2.35
CA ILE A 51 -5.71 14.74 -2.28
C ILE A 51 -5.88 14.07 -3.64
N GLU A 52 -5.92 14.86 -4.72
CA GLU A 52 -5.98 14.32 -6.09
C GLU A 52 -4.74 13.46 -6.39
N SER A 53 -3.54 13.93 -6.05
CA SER A 53 -2.30 13.18 -6.22
C SER A 53 -2.27 11.87 -5.40
N LEU A 54 -2.75 11.91 -4.16
CA LEU A 54 -2.89 10.71 -3.31
C LEU A 54 -3.85 9.70 -3.94
N THR A 55 -4.97 10.17 -4.50
CA THR A 55 -5.98 9.32 -5.13
C THR A 55 -5.46 8.69 -6.42
N GLU A 56 -4.73 9.45 -7.24
CA GLU A 56 -4.10 8.92 -8.46
C GLU A 56 -3.04 7.86 -8.11
N GLU A 57 -2.18 8.15 -7.12
CA GLU A 57 -1.16 7.20 -6.69
C GLU A 57 -1.79 5.95 -6.06
N TRP A 58 -2.89 6.09 -5.32
CA TRP A 58 -3.68 4.96 -4.84
C TRP A 58 -4.17 4.08 -5.99
N HIS A 59 -4.78 4.65 -7.03
CA HIS A 59 -5.22 3.88 -8.18
C HIS A 59 -4.07 3.14 -8.88
N ARG A 60 -2.90 3.79 -9.00
CA ARG A 60 -1.71 3.20 -9.61
C ARG A 60 -1.16 2.02 -8.79
N GLN A 61 -1.12 2.15 -7.47
CA GLN A 61 -0.51 1.15 -6.58
C GLN A 61 -1.49 0.07 -6.09
N SER A 62 -2.80 0.37 -6.08
CA SER A 62 -3.83 -0.52 -5.54
C SER A 62 -3.82 -1.88 -6.22
N VAL A 63 -3.68 -1.93 -7.55
CA VAL A 63 -3.64 -3.21 -8.30
C VAL A 63 -2.52 -4.11 -7.81
N LEU A 64 -1.33 -3.53 -7.58
CA LEU A 64 -0.20 -4.28 -7.06
C LEU A 64 -0.44 -4.74 -5.63
N LEU A 65 -1.01 -3.88 -4.79
CA LEU A 65 -1.34 -4.23 -3.40
C LEU A 65 -2.37 -5.36 -3.33
N HIS A 66 -3.38 -5.40 -4.21
CA HIS A 66 -4.37 -6.49 -4.26
C HIS A 66 -3.78 -7.86 -4.59
N LEU A 67 -2.59 -7.92 -5.21
CA LEU A 67 -1.92 -9.19 -5.50
C LEU A 67 -1.28 -9.83 -4.26
N PHE A 68 -0.93 -9.02 -3.25
CA PHE A 68 -0.10 -9.45 -2.12
C PHE A 68 -0.73 -9.20 -0.75
N VAL A 69 -1.70 -8.28 -0.67
CA VAL A 69 -2.34 -7.88 0.58
C VAL A 69 -3.80 -8.36 0.58
N PRO A 70 -4.34 -8.81 1.72
CA PRO A 70 -5.75 -9.18 1.83
C PRO A 70 -6.70 -8.05 1.37
N ASN A 71 -7.79 -8.41 0.70
CA ASN A 71 -8.71 -7.42 0.11
C ASN A 71 -9.40 -6.51 1.15
N GLN A 72 -9.67 -7.02 2.36
CA GLN A 72 -10.40 -6.27 3.38
C GLN A 72 -9.73 -4.92 3.74
N PRO A 73 -8.46 -4.87 4.20
CA PRO A 73 -7.80 -3.60 4.51
C PRO A 73 -7.65 -2.69 3.30
N LEU A 74 -7.53 -3.24 2.08
CA LEU A 74 -7.47 -2.44 0.85
C LEU A 74 -8.81 -1.80 0.51
N THR A 75 -9.92 -2.50 0.78
CA THR A 75 -11.28 -1.98 0.57
C THR A 75 -11.58 -0.86 1.56
N GLU A 76 -11.16 -1.01 2.81
CA GLU A 76 -11.27 0.02 3.84
C GLU A 76 -10.45 1.27 3.46
N LEU A 77 -9.20 1.09 3.02
CA LEU A 77 -8.35 2.18 2.52
C LEU A 77 -8.96 2.89 1.31
N ASN A 78 -9.46 2.14 0.33
CA ASN A 78 -10.11 2.71 -0.85
C ASN A 78 -11.30 3.59 -0.46
N THR A 79 -12.09 3.12 0.50
CA THR A 79 -13.26 3.85 1.00
C THR A 79 -12.84 5.13 1.74
N ALA A 80 -11.80 5.08 2.56
CA ALA A 80 -11.27 6.24 3.26
C ALA A 80 -10.72 7.29 2.28
N ILE A 81 -9.93 6.86 1.29
CA ILE A 81 -9.32 7.75 0.28
C ILE A 81 -10.40 8.44 -0.56
N LEU A 82 -11.42 7.72 -1.03
CA LEU A 82 -12.53 8.30 -1.81
C LEU A 82 -13.39 9.29 -1.01
N ARG A 83 -13.37 9.23 0.32
CA ARG A 83 -14.10 10.17 1.19
C ARG A 83 -13.34 11.47 1.43
N LEU A 84 -12.03 11.54 1.15
CA LEU A 84 -11.21 12.72 1.40
C LEU A 84 -11.72 13.96 0.66
N ASP A 85 -12.11 13.81 -0.61
CA ASP A 85 -12.67 14.92 -1.40
C ASP A 85 -13.94 15.50 -0.76
N ALA A 86 -14.83 14.63 -0.27
CA ALA A 86 -16.06 15.06 0.39
C ALA A 86 -15.78 15.75 1.74
N LEU A 87 -14.81 15.23 2.51
CA LEU A 87 -14.39 15.85 3.77
C LEU A 87 -13.73 17.21 3.56
N TYR A 88 -12.93 17.35 2.50
CA TYR A 88 -12.32 18.61 2.09
C TYR A 88 -13.37 19.62 1.61
N ALA A 89 -14.32 19.20 0.76
CA ALA A 89 -15.38 20.08 0.23
C ALA A 89 -16.26 20.73 1.32
N VAL A 90 -16.46 20.03 2.43
CA VAL A 90 -17.24 20.52 3.59
C VAL A 90 -16.34 21.16 4.66
N GLN A 91 -15.02 21.27 4.41
CA GLN A 91 -14.02 21.78 5.37
C GLN A 91 -14.15 21.11 6.75
N SER A 92 -14.31 19.78 6.75
CA SER A 92 -14.54 19.03 7.98
C SER A 92 -13.28 18.92 8.82
N ASP A 93 -13.40 19.16 10.13
CA ASP A 93 -12.34 18.91 11.13
C ASP A 93 -11.93 17.42 11.20
N ALA A 94 -12.70 16.52 10.57
CA ALA A 94 -12.38 15.09 10.49
C ALA A 94 -11.32 14.75 9.43
N LEU A 95 -11.02 15.66 8.48
CA LEU A 95 -10.08 15.40 7.39
C LEU A 95 -8.67 14.98 7.90
N PRO A 96 -8.05 15.67 8.87
CA PRO A 96 -6.74 15.27 9.38
C PRO A 96 -6.77 13.91 10.08
N ALA A 97 -7.86 13.62 10.80
CA ALA A 97 -8.04 12.34 11.49
C ALA A 97 -8.14 11.18 10.49
N GLU A 98 -8.88 11.36 9.39
CA GLU A 98 -8.99 10.36 8.33
C GLU A 98 -7.63 10.10 7.65
N LEU A 99 -6.87 11.17 7.34
CA LEU A 99 -5.52 11.06 6.78
C LEU A 99 -4.55 10.32 7.72
N HIS A 100 -4.61 10.59 9.03
CA HIS A 100 -3.84 9.83 10.00
C HIS A 100 -4.26 8.35 10.07
N GLY A 101 -5.56 8.06 9.94
CA GLY A 101 -6.08 6.71 9.82
C GLY A 101 -5.54 5.97 8.59
N ILE A 102 -5.56 6.62 7.43
CA ILE A 102 -4.98 6.10 6.17
C ILE A 102 -3.49 5.80 6.35
N ALA A 103 -2.72 6.76 6.90
CA ALA A 103 -1.30 6.58 7.14
C ALA A 103 -1.01 5.42 8.12
N ALA A 104 -1.82 5.26 9.18
CA ALA A 104 -1.69 4.17 10.13
C ALA A 104 -1.99 2.81 9.49
N ALA A 105 -3.05 2.71 8.68
CA ALA A 105 -3.39 1.50 7.95
C ALA A 105 -2.28 1.09 6.97
N LEU A 106 -1.72 2.04 6.21
CA LEU A 106 -0.58 1.79 5.32
C LEU A 106 0.67 1.36 6.08
N LYS A 107 0.96 1.96 7.25
CA LYS A 107 2.07 1.56 8.12
C LYS A 107 1.87 0.14 8.67
N TRP A 108 0.63 -0.23 9.01
CA TRP A 108 0.29 -1.58 9.46
C TRP A 108 0.45 -2.62 8.35
N ILE A 109 -0.04 -2.35 7.13
CA ILE A 109 0.16 -3.23 5.95
C ILE A 109 1.66 -3.44 5.72
N ARG A 110 2.44 -2.36 5.73
CA ARG A 110 3.90 -2.42 5.58
C ARG A 110 4.58 -3.23 6.70
N GLY A 111 4.08 -3.14 7.93
CA GLY A 111 4.65 -3.83 9.09
C GLY A 111 4.30 -5.31 9.16
N ARG A 112 3.13 -5.72 8.64
CA ARG A 112 2.67 -7.11 8.66
C ARG A 112 3.48 -8.04 7.75
N GLU A 113 4.03 -7.49 6.66
CA GLU A 113 4.97 -8.21 5.78
C GLU A 113 6.28 -8.61 6.48
N LEU A 114 6.66 -7.95 7.59
CA LEU A 114 7.87 -8.26 8.36
C LEU A 114 7.68 -9.40 9.36
N THR A 115 6.45 -9.78 9.70
CA THR A 115 6.17 -10.84 10.69
C THR A 115 5.86 -12.20 10.06
N ALA A 116 5.76 -12.27 8.72
CA ALA A 116 5.53 -13.51 7.99
C ALA A 116 6.83 -14.26 7.61
N PHE A 117 8.00 -13.68 7.94
CA PHE A 117 9.32 -14.29 7.75
C PHE A 117 9.98 -14.62 9.09
#